data_AF-A0A963R5Q1-F1
#
_entry.id   AF-A0A963R5Q1-F1
#
_cell.length_a   1.000
_cell.length_b   1.000
_cell.length_c   1.000
_cell.angle_alpha   90.00
_cell.angle_beta   90.00
_cell.angle_gamma   90.00
#
_symmetry.space_group_name_H-M   'P 1'
#
loop_
_entity.id
_entity.type
_entity.pdbx_description
1 polymer ?
#
loop_
_entity_poly.entity_id
_entity_poly.type
_entity_poly.pdbx_seq_one_letter_code
_entity_poly.pdbx_strand_id
1 'polypeptide(L)'
;GQVFSRVHVDDIVSGVVAALEAPSGAYNLADDLPCSQNVVIEEACRLLRIAPPPLKALEEAGLSPMARAFYAENRRVANGKAKRLLGWRPLYPTYREGLVSCLREQR
;
A
#
# COMPACT_ATOMS: atom_id res chain seq x y z
N GLY A 1 -13.24 -10.30 -1.90
CA GLY A 1 -13.30 -8.99 -1.22
C GLY A 1 -12.43 -7.96 -1.92
N GLN A 2 -12.70 -6.67 -1.66
CA GLN A 2 -11.92 -5.53 -2.18
C GLN A 2 -10.49 -5.54 -1.59
N VAL A 3 -9.47 -5.34 -2.43
CA VAL A 3 -8.10 -5.16 -1.98
C VAL A 3 -7.45 -3.98 -2.69
N PHE A 4 -6.47 -3.39 -2.04
CA PHE A 4 -5.62 -2.35 -2.59
C PHE A 4 -4.16 -2.75 -2.43
N SER A 5 -3.35 -2.41 -3.43
CA SER A 5 -1.89 -2.54 -3.36
C SER A 5 -1.32 -1.22 -2.81
N ARG A 6 -0.26 -1.30 -2.00
CA ARG A 6 0.38 -0.15 -1.36
C ARG A 6 1.89 -0.25 -1.56
N VAL A 7 2.62 0.80 -1.20
CA VAL A 7 4.08 0.82 -1.16
C VAL A 7 4.51 1.93 -0.20
N HIS A 8 5.52 1.68 0.64
CA HIS A 8 6.09 2.70 1.51
C HIS A 8 6.90 3.72 0.71
N VAL A 9 6.97 4.98 1.15
CA VAL A 9 7.66 6.03 0.39
C VAL A 9 9.15 5.73 0.16
N ASP A 10 9.85 5.22 1.17
CA ASP A 10 11.27 4.81 1.04
C ASP A 10 11.46 3.66 0.03
N ASP A 11 10.45 2.81 -0.09
CA ASP A 11 10.46 1.70 -1.04
C ASP A 11 10.21 2.19 -2.48
N ILE A 12 9.42 3.27 -2.64
CA ILE A 12 9.34 4.00 -3.92
C ILE A 12 10.70 4.59 -4.26
N VAL A 13 11.33 5.29 -3.32
CA VAL A 13 12.64 5.95 -3.54
C VAL A 13 13.69 4.92 -3.95
N SER A 14 13.86 3.85 -3.17
CA SER A 14 14.83 2.81 -3.49
C SER A 14 14.53 2.11 -4.82
N GLY A 15 13.26 1.91 -5.17
CA GLY A 15 12.85 1.34 -6.45
C GLY A 15 13.13 2.26 -7.63
N VAL A 16 12.90 3.56 -7.49
CA VAL A 16 13.20 4.56 -8.52
C VAL A 16 14.70 4.70 -8.72
N VAL A 17 15.48 4.76 -7.64
CA VAL A 17 16.96 4.81 -7.73
C VAL A 17 17.50 3.57 -8.41
N ALA A 18 17.00 2.37 -8.05
CA ALA A 18 17.40 1.12 -8.70
C ALA A 18 17.03 1.06 -10.19
N ALA A 19 15.99 1.80 -10.61
CA ALA A 19 15.54 1.84 -12.00
C ALA A 19 16.38 2.77 -12.90
N LEU A 20 17.24 3.65 -12.35
CA LEU A 20 18.04 4.58 -13.14
C LEU A 20 19.01 3.89 -14.11
N GLU A 21 19.57 2.75 -13.68
CA GLU A 21 20.52 1.95 -14.47
C GLU A 21 19.86 0.72 -15.11
N ALA A 22 18.54 0.62 -15.02
CA ALA A 22 17.80 -0.57 -15.47
C ALA A 22 17.39 -0.49 -16.95
N PRO A 23 17.12 -1.64 -17.60
CA PRO A 23 16.52 -1.65 -18.92
C PRO A 23 15.22 -0.86 -18.96
N SER A 24 14.94 -0.20 -20.08
CA SER A 24 13.71 0.57 -20.27
C SER A 24 12.46 -0.31 -20.11
N GLY A 25 11.41 0.30 -19.55
CA GLY A 25 10.09 -0.33 -19.42
C GLY A 25 9.42 -0.05 -18.08
N ALA A 26 8.21 -0.57 -17.92
CA ALA A 26 7.45 -0.39 -16.69
C ALA A 26 7.87 -1.37 -15.59
N TYR A 27 8.01 -0.88 -14.37
CA TYR A 27 8.27 -1.65 -13.15
C TYR A 27 7.24 -1.27 -12.10
N ASN A 28 6.49 -2.25 -11.61
CA ASN A 28 5.53 -2.01 -10.53
C ASN A 28 6.26 -2.00 -9.19
N LEU A 29 6.14 -0.89 -8.46
CA LEU A 29 6.56 -0.78 -7.07
C LEU A 29 5.31 -0.92 -6.19
N ALA A 30 5.15 -2.10 -5.61
CA ALA A 30 4.10 -2.45 -4.67
C ALA A 30 4.71 -3.33 -3.58
N ASP A 31 4.15 -3.29 -2.37
CA ASP A 31 4.44 -4.23 -1.30
C ASP A 31 3.96 -5.65 -1.67
N ASP A 32 4.22 -6.62 -0.78
CA ASP A 32 3.93 -8.04 -1.02
C ASP A 32 2.53 -8.47 -0.55
N LEU A 33 1.74 -7.55 0.04
CA LEU A 33 0.48 -7.90 0.67
C LEU A 33 -0.68 -6.97 0.27
N PRO A 34 -1.26 -7.17 -0.93
CA PRO A 34 -2.53 -6.56 -1.28
C PRO A 34 -3.61 -6.92 -0.25
N CYS A 35 -4.19 -5.91 0.39
CA CYS A 35 -5.14 -6.10 1.47
C CYS A 35 -6.23 -5.02 1.46
N SER A 36 -7.34 -5.29 2.15
CA SER A 36 -8.46 -4.34 2.23
C SER A 36 -8.04 -3.05 2.95
N GLN A 37 -8.77 -1.97 2.74
CA GLN A 37 -8.54 -0.73 3.48
C GLN A 37 -8.81 -0.91 4.99
N ASN A 38 -9.79 -1.74 5.35
CA ASN A 38 -10.19 -1.95 6.73
C ASN A 38 -9.05 -2.53 7.58
N VAL A 39 -8.32 -3.54 7.10
CA VAL A 39 -7.24 -4.14 7.90
C VAL A 39 -6.08 -3.18 8.15
N VAL A 40 -5.85 -2.22 7.23
CA VAL A 40 -4.84 -1.18 7.41
C VAL A 40 -5.30 -0.17 8.47
N ILE A 41 -6.58 0.23 8.45
CA ILE A 41 -7.17 1.11 9.47
C ILE A 41 -7.14 0.43 10.84
N GLU A 42 -7.55 -0.85 10.92
CA GLU A 42 -7.54 -1.63 12.16
C GLU A 42 -6.13 -1.72 12.76
N GLU A 43 -5.10 -1.97 11.95
CA GLU A 43 -3.72 -2.00 12.41
C GLU A 43 -3.22 -0.63 12.86
N ALA A 44 -3.58 0.45 12.14
CA ALA A 44 -3.24 1.81 12.57
C ALA A 44 -3.88 2.14 13.93
N CYS A 45 -5.18 1.82 14.11
CA CYS A 45 -5.88 1.98 15.38
C CYS A 45 -5.22 1.17 16.50
N ARG A 46 -4.81 -0.07 16.22
CA ARG A 46 -4.08 -0.93 17.16
C ARG A 46 -2.76 -0.30 17.59
N LEU A 47 -1.97 0.22 16.66
CA LEU A 47 -0.69 0.87 16.93
C LEU A 47 -0.87 2.16 17.75
N LEU A 48 -1.92 2.93 17.48
CA LEU A 48 -2.28 4.15 18.20
C LEU A 48 -3.02 3.90 19.53
N ARG A 49 -3.42 2.65 19.82
CA ARG A 49 -4.21 2.26 20.99
C ARG A 49 -5.56 2.96 21.07
N ILE A 50 -6.23 3.11 19.93
CA ILE A 50 -7.59 3.68 19.82
C ILE A 50 -8.57 2.63 19.27
N ALA A 51 -9.86 2.85 19.50
CA ALA A 51 -10.90 2.00 18.91
C ALA A 51 -10.99 2.20 17.39
N PRO A 52 -11.16 1.14 16.59
CA PRO A 52 -11.46 1.26 15.17
C PRO A 52 -12.78 2.02 14.94
N PRO A 53 -12.89 2.81 13.85
CA PRO A 53 -14.15 3.46 13.49
C PRO A 53 -15.22 2.40 13.11
N PRO A 54 -16.52 2.74 13.23
CA PRO A 54 -17.59 1.85 12.83
C PRO A 54 -17.54 1.57 11.32
N LEU A 55 -17.84 0.34 10.94
CA LEU A 55 -17.96 -0.05 9.53
C LEU A 55 -19.24 0.54 8.93
N LYS A 56 -19.17 0.94 7.65
CA LYS A 56 -20.31 1.39 6.86
C LYS A 56 -20.34 0.65 5.53
N ALA A 57 -21.54 0.37 5.02
CA ALA A 57 -21.69 -0.12 3.66
C ALA A 57 -21.21 0.95 2.65
N LEU A 58 -20.78 0.53 1.45
CA LEU A 58 -20.22 1.46 0.46
C LEU A 58 -21.29 2.45 -0.01
N GLU A 59 -22.53 1.99 -0.09
CA GLU A 59 -23.74 2.74 -0.46
C GLU A 59 -24.07 3.83 0.56
N GLU A 60 -23.77 3.58 1.84
CA GLU A 60 -24.05 4.47 2.97
C GLU A 60 -22.87 5.41 3.29
N ALA A 61 -21.72 5.20 2.65
CA ALA A 61 -20.49 5.92 2.97
C ALA A 61 -20.46 7.37 2.45
N GLY A 62 -21.47 7.81 1.67
CA GLY A 62 -21.56 9.18 1.16
C GLY A 62 -20.35 9.57 0.29
N LEU A 63 -19.72 8.59 -0.37
CA LEU A 63 -18.49 8.78 -1.13
C LEU A 63 -18.71 9.71 -2.33
N SER A 64 -17.70 10.54 -2.63
CA SER A 64 -17.66 11.31 -3.88
C SER A 64 -17.65 10.37 -5.11
N PRO A 65 -18.04 10.84 -6.30
CA PRO A 65 -17.96 10.02 -7.52
C PRO A 65 -16.58 9.42 -7.77
N MET A 66 -15.51 10.19 -7.51
CA MET A 66 -14.13 9.73 -7.64
C MET A 66 -13.78 8.64 -6.63
N ALA A 67 -14.17 8.81 -5.37
CA ALA A 67 -13.97 7.77 -4.35
C ALA A 67 -14.73 6.49 -4.71
N ARG A 68 -15.98 6.59 -5.19
CA ARG A 68 -16.73 5.42 -5.67
C ARG A 68 -16.04 4.71 -6.84
N ALA A 69 -15.50 5.46 -7.80
CA ALA A 69 -14.77 4.88 -8.92
C ALA A 69 -13.52 4.11 -8.46
N PHE A 70 -12.82 4.60 -7.44
CA PHE A 70 -11.68 3.89 -6.85
C PHE A 70 -12.06 2.53 -6.25
N TYR A 71 -13.24 2.43 -5.60
CA TYR A 71 -13.76 1.16 -5.07
C TYR A 71 -14.37 0.25 -6.15
N ALA A 72 -14.63 0.76 -7.36
CA ALA A 72 -15.13 -0.04 -8.47
C ALA A 72 -14.02 -0.91 -9.12
N GLU A 73 -12.75 -0.55 -8.92
CA GLU A 73 -11.62 -1.33 -9.39
C GLU A 73 -11.04 -2.21 -8.28
N ASN A 74 -10.71 -3.48 -8.59
CA ASN A 74 -10.09 -4.40 -7.64
C ASN A 74 -8.93 -5.14 -8.29
N ARG A 75 -7.70 -4.66 -8.08
CA ARG A 75 -6.48 -5.18 -8.72
C ARG A 75 -5.41 -5.53 -7.67
N ARG A 76 -4.69 -6.62 -7.95
CA ARG A 76 -3.47 -7.02 -7.23
C ARG A 76 -2.28 -6.71 -8.12
N VAL A 77 -1.37 -5.87 -7.65
CA VAL A 77 -0.21 -5.43 -8.43
C VAL A 77 0.96 -6.36 -8.12
N ALA A 78 1.40 -7.12 -9.12
CA ALA A 78 2.60 -7.96 -8.99
C ALA A 78 3.87 -7.11 -9.13
N ASN A 79 4.82 -7.29 -8.20
CA ASN A 79 6.11 -6.58 -8.15
C ASN A 79 7.31 -7.45 -8.61
N GLY A 80 7.06 -8.68 -9.06
CA GLY A 80 8.12 -9.65 -9.37
C GLY A 80 9.10 -9.23 -10.46
N LYS A 81 8.67 -8.39 -11.42
CA LYS A 81 9.57 -7.80 -12.43
C LYS A 81 10.57 -6.84 -11.78
N ALA A 82 10.11 -5.95 -10.91
CA ALA A 82 10.97 -5.01 -10.18
C ALA A 82 12.00 -5.79 -9.33
N LYS A 83 11.54 -6.78 -8.57
CA LYS A 83 12.42 -7.63 -7.75
C LYS A 83 13.51 -8.36 -8.57
N ARG A 84 13.15 -8.91 -9.72
CA ARG A 84 14.08 -9.69 -10.55
C ARG A 84 15.07 -8.82 -11.32
N LEU A 85 14.59 -7.74 -11.93
CA LEU A 85 15.39 -6.97 -12.89
C LEU A 85 16.09 -5.76 -12.27
N LEU A 86 15.54 -5.19 -11.19
CA LEU A 86 16.15 -4.06 -10.49
C LEU A 86 16.99 -4.51 -9.28
N GLY A 87 16.92 -5.78 -8.89
CA GLY A 87 17.42 -6.25 -7.59
C GLY A 87 16.66 -5.66 -6.39
N TRP A 88 15.61 -4.88 -6.63
CA TRP A 88 14.84 -4.17 -5.60
C TRP A 88 14.18 -5.14 -4.61
N ARG A 89 14.24 -4.81 -3.32
CA ARG A 89 13.58 -5.53 -2.23
C ARG A 89 12.96 -4.49 -1.30
N PRO A 90 11.62 -4.47 -1.12
CA PRO A 90 11.00 -3.50 -0.23
C PRO A 90 11.47 -3.75 1.20
N LEU A 91 11.89 -2.69 1.88
CA LEU A 91 12.17 -2.66 3.32
C LEU A 91 10.89 -2.87 4.12
N TYR A 92 9.75 -2.47 3.56
CA TYR A 92 8.42 -2.58 4.16
C TYR A 92 7.56 -3.51 3.29
N PRO A 93 7.75 -4.84 3.38
CA PRO A 93 7.08 -5.80 2.51
C PRO A 93 5.57 -5.88 2.75
N THR A 94 5.06 -5.36 3.86
CA THR A 94 3.62 -5.25 4.09
C THR A 94 3.26 -3.91 4.74
N TYR A 95 1.96 -3.62 4.77
CA TYR A 95 1.41 -2.48 5.50
C TYR A 95 1.78 -2.45 6.99
N ARG A 96 2.09 -3.60 7.62
CA ARG A 96 2.40 -3.67 9.06
C ARG A 96 3.72 -2.97 9.37
N GLU A 97 4.79 -3.34 8.67
CA GLU A 97 6.10 -2.73 8.85
C GLU A 97 6.07 -1.25 8.45
N GLY A 98 5.38 -0.94 7.34
CA GLY A 98 5.22 0.45 6.87
C GLY A 98 4.52 1.35 7.89
N LEU A 99 3.39 0.91 8.46
CA LEU A 99 2.69 1.68 9.50
C LEU A 99 3.52 1.88 10.76
N VAL A 100 4.32 0.88 11.15
CA VAL A 100 5.26 1.02 12.27
C VAL A 100 6.34 2.07 11.98
N SER A 101 6.85 2.14 10.75
CA SER A 101 7.80 3.20 10.34
C SER A 101 7.15 4.58 10.44
N CYS A 102 5.99 4.76 9.81
CA CYS A 102 5.28 6.04 9.84
C CYS A 102 4.99 6.52 11.27
N LEU A 103 4.61 5.61 12.18
CA LEU A 103 4.38 5.98 13.59
C LEU A 103 5.67 6.39 14.32
N ARG A 104 6.82 5.79 13.97
CA ARG A 104 8.11 6.15 14.56
C ARG A 104 8.56 7.55 14.11
N GLU A 105 8.30 7.91 12.87
CA GLU A 105 8.64 9.24 12.32
C GLU A 105 7.79 10.39 12.89
N GLN A 106 6.63 10.08 13.48
CA GLN A 106 5.79 11.09 14.15
C GLN A 106 6.17 11.36 15.62
N ARG A 107 7.18 10.68 16.16
CA ARG A 107 7.65 10.84 17.54
C ARG A 107 8.97 11.59 17.57
#